data_AF-A0A1V5JR00-F1
#
_entry.id   AF-A0A1V5JR00-F1
#
_cell.length_a   1.000
_cell.length_b   1.000
_cell.length_c   1.000
_cell.angle_alpha   90.00
_cell.angle_beta   90.00
_cell.angle_gamma   90.00
#
_symmetry.space_group_name_H-M   'P 1'
#
loop_
_entity.id
_entity.type
_entity.pdbx_description
1 polymer ?
#
loop_
_entity_poly.entity_id
_entity_poly.type
_entity_poly.pdbx_seq_one_letter_code
_entity_poly.pdbx_strand_id
1 'polypeptide(L)'
;MAAVATERRLKPAKVAELADGRVYTGSQARQLGLIDELGGYDRAIEYLKHRTGIKDPRIVEPDEDAGLAGFIVKQLRNEASGLARSAVRLEYSIP
;
A
#
# COMPACT_ATOMS: atom_id res chain seq x y z
N MET A 1 -16.80 -3.27 -17.73
CA MET A 1 -17.94 -2.39 -17.36
C MET A 1 -18.67 -2.85 -16.10
N ALA A 2 -18.96 -4.15 -15.93
CA ALA A 2 -19.72 -4.66 -14.77
C ALA A 2 -19.11 -4.29 -13.40
N ALA A 3 -17.80 -4.46 -13.22
CA ALA A 3 -17.13 -4.14 -11.95
C ALA A 3 -17.33 -2.66 -11.55
N VAL A 4 -17.10 -1.72 -12.46
CA VAL A 4 -17.26 -0.29 -12.18
C VAL A 4 -18.72 0.06 -11.85
N ALA A 5 -19.68 -0.52 -12.58
CA ALA A 5 -21.11 -0.29 -12.33
C ALA A 5 -21.51 -0.75 -10.91
N THR A 6 -21.05 -1.94 -10.50
CA THR A 6 -21.34 -2.49 -9.17
C THR A 6 -20.68 -1.68 -8.06
N GLU A 7 -19.37 -1.47 -8.13
CA GLU A 7 -18.60 -0.81 -7.07
C GLU A 7 -18.99 0.67 -6.90
N ARG A 8 -19.21 1.38 -8.01
CA ARG A 8 -19.60 2.79 -8.00
C ARG A 8 -21.11 2.99 -7.95
N ARG A 9 -21.90 1.92 -7.91
CA ARG A 9 -23.37 1.95 -7.88
C ARG A 9 -23.95 2.78 -9.04
N LEU A 10 -23.32 2.70 -10.21
CA LEU A 10 -23.72 3.40 -11.43
C LEU A 10 -24.52 2.46 -12.34
N LYS A 11 -25.50 3.01 -13.07
CA LYS A 11 -26.21 2.25 -14.10
C LYS A 11 -25.23 1.83 -15.21
N PRO A 12 -25.29 0.59 -15.73
CA PRO A 12 -24.40 0.15 -16.82
C PRO A 12 -24.38 1.09 -18.03
N ALA A 13 -25.54 1.66 -18.40
CA ALA A 13 -25.64 2.65 -19.47
C ALA A 13 -24.83 3.92 -19.19
N LYS A 14 -24.79 4.38 -17.94
CA LYS A 14 -23.99 5.55 -17.56
C LYS A 14 -22.49 5.23 -17.62
N VAL A 15 -22.09 4.04 -17.16
CA VAL A 15 -20.70 3.60 -17.27
C VAL A 15 -20.27 3.50 -18.73
N ALA A 16 -21.15 3.03 -19.63
CA ALA A 16 -20.86 2.97 -21.06
C ALA A 16 -20.66 4.36 -21.69
N GLU A 17 -21.45 5.36 -21.30
CA GLU A 17 -21.28 6.75 -21.72
C GLU A 17 -19.95 7.36 -21.24
N LEU A 18 -19.52 7.00 -20.02
CA LEU A 18 -18.30 7.52 -19.42
C LEU A 18 -17.02 6.81 -19.89
N ALA A 19 -17.12 5.54 -20.26
CA ALA A 19 -15.98 4.68 -20.62
C ALA A 19 -15.71 4.68 -22.14
N ASP A 20 -15.64 5.88 -22.73
CA ASP A 20 -15.38 6.09 -24.16
C ASP A 20 -13.92 6.48 -24.48
N GLY A 21 -13.03 6.35 -23.49
CA GLY A 21 -11.59 6.63 -23.62
C GLY A 21 -11.18 8.06 -23.30
N ARG A 22 -12.12 8.95 -22.99
CA ARG A 22 -11.80 10.32 -22.55
C ARG A 22 -11.12 10.32 -21.17
N VAL A 23 -10.18 11.24 -21.00
CA VAL A 23 -9.52 11.51 -19.72
C VAL A 23 -10.34 12.52 -18.93
N TYR A 24 -10.57 12.25 -17.65
CA TYR A 24 -11.22 13.16 -16.72
C TYR A 24 -10.20 13.68 -15.71
N THR A 25 -10.29 14.97 -15.39
CA THR A 25 -9.61 15.51 -14.20
C THR A 25 -10.20 14.89 -12.94
N GLY A 26 -9.45 14.91 -11.84
CA GLY A 26 -9.96 14.41 -10.55
C GLY A 26 -11.31 15.06 -10.18
N SER A 27 -11.45 16.38 -10.36
CA SER A 27 -12.68 17.10 -10.03
C SER A 27 -13.88 16.62 -10.85
N GLN A 28 -13.68 16.37 -12.16
CA GLN A 28 -14.71 15.80 -13.02
C GLN A 28 -15.03 14.36 -12.60
N ALA A 29 -14.02 13.53 -12.33
CA ALA A 29 -14.20 12.15 -11.89
C ALA A 29 -15.03 12.07 -10.59
N ARG A 30 -14.83 13.00 -9.65
CA ARG A 30 -15.62 13.10 -8.43
C ARG A 30 -17.08 13.46 -8.72
N GLN A 31 -17.33 14.45 -9.57
CA GLN A 31 -18.69 14.84 -9.97
C GLN A 31 -19.45 13.71 -10.68
N LEU A 32 -18.72 12.89 -11.44
CA LEU A 32 -19.25 11.73 -12.17
C LEU A 32 -19.40 10.47 -11.29
N GLY A 33 -18.99 10.52 -10.03
CA GLY A 33 -19.06 9.37 -9.10
C GLY A 33 -18.03 8.27 -9.37
N LEU A 34 -16.95 8.59 -10.10
CA LEU A 34 -15.87 7.64 -10.40
C LEU A 34 -14.85 7.53 -9.26
N ILE A 35 -14.76 8.57 -8.41
CA ILE A 35 -13.95 8.61 -7.19
C ILE A 35 -14.77 9.22 -6.05
N ASP A 36 -14.35 8.95 -4.82
CA ASP A 36 -15.07 9.39 -3.62
C ASP A 36 -14.67 10.82 -3.21
N GLU A 37 -13.37 11.11 -3.16
CA GLU A 37 -12.83 12.39 -2.73
C GLU A 37 -11.58 12.82 -3.51
N LEU A 38 -11.31 14.13 -3.48
CA LEU A 38 -10.05 14.70 -3.95
C LEU A 38 -9.05 14.77 -2.79
N GLY A 39 -7.82 14.36 -3.06
CA GLY A 39 -6.77 14.36 -2.06
C GLY A 39 -5.45 13.82 -2.60
N GLY A 40 -4.40 14.05 -1.84
CA GLY A 40 -3.10 13.39 -2.03
C GLY A 40 -2.93 12.20 -1.08
N TYR A 41 -1.70 11.71 -1.04
CA TYR A 41 -1.28 10.59 -0.20
C TYR A 41 -1.62 10.79 1.29
N ASP A 42 -1.26 11.93 1.87
CA ASP A 42 -1.50 12.22 3.29
C ASP A 42 -3.00 12.18 3.64
N ARG A 43 -3.85 12.72 2.75
CA ARG A 43 -5.30 12.71 2.94
C ARG A 43 -5.87 11.29 2.87
N ALA A 44 -5.30 10.42 2.03
CA ALA A 44 -5.67 9.01 1.99
C ALA A 44 -5.30 8.29 3.30
N ILE A 45 -4.12 8.60 3.87
CA ILE A 45 -3.71 8.08 5.17
C ILE A 45 -4.66 8.57 6.26
N GLU A 46 -4.94 9.86 6.33
CA GLU A 46 -5.87 10.42 7.32
C GLU A 46 -7.26 9.77 7.22
N TYR A 47 -7.78 9.65 6.00
CA TYR A 47 -9.05 8.95 5.76
C TYR A 47 -9.01 7.52 6.31
N LEU A 48 -7.93 6.76 6.05
CA LEU A 48 -7.78 5.40 6.57
C LEU A 48 -7.66 5.37 8.10
N LYS A 49 -6.90 6.29 8.71
CA LYS A 49 -6.80 6.43 10.17
C LYS A 49 -8.19 6.64 10.79
N HIS A 50 -8.98 7.54 10.23
CA HIS A 50 -10.34 7.81 10.68
C HIS A 50 -11.29 6.61 10.47
N ARG A 51 -11.19 5.93 9.33
CA ARG A 51 -12.05 4.78 9.01
C ARG A 51 -11.72 3.53 9.81
N THR A 52 -10.47 3.33 10.18
CA THR A 52 -9.99 2.11 10.87
C THR A 52 -9.77 2.31 12.36
N GLY A 53 -9.65 3.56 12.83
CA GLY A 53 -9.31 3.89 14.22
C GLY A 53 -7.81 3.76 14.57
N ILE A 54 -6.95 3.44 13.60
CA ILE A 54 -5.52 3.28 13.81
C ILE A 54 -4.85 4.67 13.87
N LYS A 55 -4.24 5.01 15.02
CA LYS A 55 -3.63 6.33 15.24
C LYS A 55 -2.26 6.48 14.56
N ASP A 56 -1.42 5.46 14.72
CA ASP A 56 -0.06 5.44 14.17
C ASP A 56 0.13 4.19 13.28
N PRO A 57 -0.40 4.24 12.04
CA PRO A 57 -0.29 3.12 11.12
C PRO A 57 1.15 3.01 10.61
N ARG A 58 1.72 1.80 10.75
CA ARG A 58 2.95 1.47 10.05
C ARG A 58 2.66 1.30 8.56
N ILE A 59 3.17 2.20 7.75
CA ILE A 59 3.10 2.09 6.30
C ILE A 59 4.21 1.14 5.85
N VAL A 60 3.83 0.11 5.09
CA VAL A 60 4.75 -0.86 4.52
C VAL A 60 4.68 -0.73 3.02
N GLU A 61 5.81 -0.38 2.40
CA GLU A 61 5.95 -0.45 0.96
C GLU A 61 6.31 -1.89 0.58
N PRO A 62 5.65 -2.48 -0.43
CA PRO A 62 6.01 -3.80 -0.89
C PRO A 62 7.45 -3.79 -1.40
N ASP A 63 8.27 -4.67 -0.84
CA ASP A 63 9.66 -4.84 -1.22
C ASP A 63 9.69 -5.41 -2.65
N GLU A 64 10.19 -4.63 -3.62
CA GLU A 64 10.25 -5.08 -5.02
C GLU A 64 11.16 -6.30 -5.20
N ASP A 65 12.04 -6.56 -4.23
CA ASP A 65 12.98 -7.69 -4.18
C ASP A 65 12.37 -8.96 -3.54
N ALA A 66 11.05 -9.04 -3.35
CA ALA A 66 10.35 -10.18 -2.74
C ALA A 66 10.37 -11.49 -3.55
N GLY A 67 11.33 -11.67 -4.45
CA GLY A 67 11.63 -12.94 -5.11
C GLY A 67 12.45 -13.89 -4.23
N LEU A 68 12.61 -15.13 -4.70
CA LEU A 68 13.38 -16.19 -4.02
C LEU A 68 14.83 -15.76 -3.69
N ALA A 69 15.46 -14.96 -4.57
CA ALA A 69 16.79 -14.43 -4.36
C ALA A 69 16.86 -13.45 -3.17
N GLY A 70 15.90 -12.52 -3.06
CA GLY A 70 15.81 -11.60 -1.92
C GLY A 70 15.55 -12.33 -0.60
N PHE A 71 14.73 -13.41 -0.65
CA PHE A 71 14.52 -14.28 0.50
C PHE A 71 15.81 -14.97 0.98
N ILE A 72 16.59 -15.56 0.07
CA ILE A 72 17.86 -16.22 0.40
C ILE A 72 18.87 -15.23 0.98
N VAL A 73 19.01 -14.05 0.38
CA VAL A 73 19.91 -12.99 0.88
C VAL A 73 19.49 -12.52 2.27
N LYS A 74 18.19 -12.35 2.52
CA LYS A 74 17.64 -11.94 3.82
C LYS A 74 17.85 -13.00 4.90
N GLN A 75 17.71 -14.28 4.56
CA GLN A 75 17.96 -15.41 5.47
C GLN A 75 19.44 -15.45 5.90
N LEU A 76 20.37 -15.37 4.94
CA LEU A 76 21.82 -15.37 5.20
C LEU A 76 22.25 -14.17 6.04
N ARG A 77 21.71 -12.97 5.76
CA ARG A 77 21.99 -11.76 6.54
C ARG A 77 21.53 -11.90 7.99
N ASN A 78 20.36 -12.49 8.22
CA ASN A 78 19.83 -12.72 9.57
C ASN A 78 20.69 -13.69 10.37
N GLU A 79 21.14 -14.79 9.76
CA GLU A 79 22.04 -15.76 10.40
C GLU A 79 23.41 -15.15 10.73
N ALA A 80 24.02 -14.43 9.78
CA ALA A 80 25.29 -13.73 10.02
C ALA A 80 25.19 -12.69 11.14
N SER A 81 24.06 -11.97 11.21
CA SER A 81 23.80 -10.99 12.28
C SER A 81 23.53 -11.66 13.63
N GLY A 82 23.00 -12.88 13.66
CA GLY A 82 22.87 -13.69 14.87
C GLY A 82 24.22 -14.12 15.41
N LEU A 83 25.12 -14.56 14.52
CA LEU A 83 26.48 -14.98 14.85
C LEU A 83 27.35 -13.82 15.34
N ALA A 84 27.28 -12.65 14.70
CA ALA A 84 27.97 -11.45 15.15
C ALA A 84 27.51 -11.01 16.55
N ARG A 85 26.21 -11.11 16.85
CA ARG A 85 25.66 -10.79 18.18
C ARG A 85 26.07 -11.80 19.26
N SER A 86 26.21 -13.07 18.91
CA SER A 86 26.75 -14.09 19.85
C SER A 86 28.25 -13.94 20.08
N ALA A 87 29.03 -13.55 19.07
CA ALA A 87 30.46 -13.30 19.20
C ALA A 87 30.74 -12.09 20.11
N VAL A 88 30.02 -10.98 19.91
CA VAL A 88 30.13 -9.77 20.75
C VAL A 88 29.71 -10.05 22.21
N ARG A 89 28.79 -10.98 22.44
CA ARG A 89 28.36 -11.38 23.80
C ARG A 89 29.41 -12.21 24.54
N LEU A 90 30.31 -12.91 23.83
CA LEU A 90 31.40 -13.67 24.43
C LEU A 90 32.61 -12.80 24.81
N GLU A 91 32.84 -11.69 24.09
CA GLU A 91 33.94 -10.76 24.39
C GLU A 91 33.66 -9.85 25.61
N TYR A 92 32.40 -9.68 26.02
CA TYR A 92 32.01 -8.87 27.19
C TYR A 92 31.85 -9.68 28.49
N SER A 93 32.38 -10.90 28.54
CA SER A 93 32.34 -11.77 29.72
C SER A 93 33.76 -12.20 30.15
N ILE A 94 34.60 -11.23 30.51
CA ILE A 94 35.82 -11.47 31.30
C ILE A 94 35.73 -10.53 32.53
N PRO A 95 35.99 -11.02 33.76
CA PRO A 95 35.80 -10.28 35.02
C PRO A 95 36.67 -9.04 35.16
#